data_AF-H1VK93-F1
#
_entry.id   AF-H1VK93-F1
#
_cell.length_a   1.000
_cell.length_b   1.000
_cell.length_c   1.000
_cell.angle_alpha   90.00
_cell.angle_beta   90.00
_cell.angle_gamma   90.00
#
_symmetry.space_group_name_H-M   'P 1'
#
loop_
_entity.id
_entity.type
_entity.pdbx_description
1 polymer ?
#
loop_
_entity_poly.entity_id
_entity_poly.type
_entity_poly.pdbx_seq_one_letter_code
_entity_poly.pdbx_strand_id
1 'polypeptide(L)' 'MPHKARVLLVGGGGIGTIAALNLEHGGLAEVTAVLRSNFDIVSRKGFSISSCDHGTLENWRPARALYPTLKSLQS' A
#
# COMPACT_ATOMS: atom_id res chain seq x y z
N MET A 1 20.07 -12.16 4.37
CA MET A 1 19.05 -11.15 3.98
C MET A 1 18.09 -11.01 5.16
N PRO A 2 17.88 -9.82 5.72
CA PRO A 2 16.91 -9.66 6.81
C PRO A 2 15.51 -10.05 6.32
N HIS A 3 14.77 -10.79 7.14
CA HIS A 3 13.41 -11.21 6.79
C HIS A 3 12.49 -9.99 6.84
N LYS A 4 11.82 -9.67 5.73
CA LYS A 4 10.87 -8.55 5.70
C LYS A 4 9.64 -8.89 6.55
N ALA A 5 9.15 -7.90 7.30
CA ALA A 5 7.87 -7.99 7.99
C ALA A 5 6.73 -7.93 6.95
N ARG A 6 5.76 -8.86 7.06
CA ARG A 6 4.57 -8.85 6.19
C ARG A 6 3.45 -8.12 6.91
N VAL A 7 3.06 -6.97 6.36
CA VAL A 7 2.07 -6.08 7.00
C VAL A 7 0.79 -6.06 6.16
N LEU A 8 -0.34 -6.33 6.80
CA LEU A 8 -1.67 -6.14 6.20
C LEU A 8 -2.24 -4.81 6.66
N LEU A 9 -2.35 -3.86 5.75
CA LEU A 9 -2.96 -2.55 5.98
C LEU A 9 -4.43 -2.59 5.53
N VAL A 10 -5.38 -2.32 6.42
CA VAL A 10 -6.81 -2.25 6.07
C VAL A 10 -7.21 -0.80 5.88
N GLY A 11 -7.59 -0.43 4.66
CA GLY A 11 -7.84 0.95 4.25
C GLY A 11 -6.59 1.64 3.72
N GLY A 12 -6.78 2.71 2.94
CA GLY A 12 -5.69 3.50 2.34
C GLY A 12 -6.09 4.96 2.18
N GLY A 13 -6.55 5.57 3.27
CA GLY A 13 -6.66 7.03 3.38
C GLY A 13 -5.29 7.65 3.67
N GLY A 14 -5.20 8.98 3.78
CA GLY A 14 -3.92 9.70 3.88
C GLY A 14 -2.93 9.13 4.90
N ILE A 15 -3.38 8.86 6.13
CA ILE A 15 -2.53 8.29 7.19
C ILE A 15 -2.06 6.88 6.82
N GLY A 16 -2.97 6.02 6.35
CA GLY A 16 -2.65 4.65 5.98
C GLY A 16 -1.67 4.59 4.81
N THR A 17 -1.81 5.49 3.84
CA THR A 17 -0.90 5.62 2.69
C THR A 17 0.51 6.00 3.12
N ILE A 18 0.66 7.03 3.98
CA ILE A 18 1.98 7.44 4.48
C ILE A 18 2.60 6.37 5.38
N ALA A 19 1.81 5.73 6.25
CA ALA A 19 2.30 4.64 7.08
C ALA A 19 2.85 3.48 6.23
N ALA A 20 2.11 3.08 5.18
CA ALA A 20 2.56 2.06 4.24
C ALA A 20 3.84 2.47 3.49
N LEU A 21 3.92 3.72 3.03
CA LEU A 21 5.12 4.27 2.40
C LEU A 21 6.33 4.18 3.34
N ASN A 22 6.19 4.62 4.59
CA ASN A 22 7.29 4.63 5.55
C ASN A 22 7.78 3.21 5.87
N LEU A 23 6.86 2.26 5.99
CA LEU A 23 7.18 0.85 6.23
C LEU A 23 7.99 0.26 5.07
N GLU A 24 7.63 0.58 3.82
CA GLU A 24 8.33 0.05 2.65
C GLU A 24 9.62 0.81 2.30
N HIS A 25 9.68 2.11 2.60
CA HIS A 25 10.85 2.94 2.32
C HIS A 25 12.10 2.44 3.07
N GLY A 26 11.93 1.93 4.29
CA GLY A 26 13.01 1.32 5.07
C GLY A 26 13.48 -0.03 4.53
N GLY A 27 12.80 -0.63 3.54
CA GLY A 27 13.16 -1.92 2.95
C GLY A 27 12.96 -3.14 3.87
N LEU A 28 12.44 -2.94 5.08
CA LEU A 28 12.27 -3.96 6.11
C LEU A 28 10.84 -4.53 6.17
N ALA A 29 9.89 -3.95 5.42
CA ALA A 29 8.53 -4.44 5.35
C ALA A 29 8.05 -4.62 3.90
N GLU A 30 7.07 -5.49 3.75
CA GLU A 30 6.27 -5.68 2.53
C GLU A 30 4.80 -5.47 2.92
N VAL A 31 4.17 -4.43 2.34
CA VAL A 31 2.82 -4.03 2.72
C VAL A 31 1.81 -4.56 1.70
N THR A 32 0.78 -5.23 2.22
CA THR A 32 -0.45 -5.54 1.48
C THR A 32 -1.57 -4.61 1.95
N ALA A 33 -2.03 -3.72 1.08
CA ALA A 33 -3.12 -2.80 1.38
C ALA A 33 -4.46 -3.35 0.88
N VAL A 34 -5.46 -3.42 1.76
CA VAL A 34 -6.84 -3.76 1.41
C VAL A 34 -7.62 -2.46 1.20
N LEU A 35 -7.98 -2.18 -0.05
CA LEU A 35 -8.60 -0.93 -0.47
C LEU A 35 -10.04 -1.20 -0.94
N ARG A 36 -11.03 -0.48 -0.41
CA ARG A 36 -12.43 -0.60 -0.86
C ARG A 36 -12.79 0.49 -1.86
N SER A 37 -12.79 1.75 -1.41
CA SER A 37 -13.29 2.89 -2.20
C SER A 37 -12.32 3.35 -3.29
N ASN A 38 -11.01 3.18 -3.09
CA ASN A 38 -9.97 3.72 -3.96
C ASN A 38 -9.12 2.63 -4.65
N PHE A 39 -9.53 1.36 -4.58
CA PHE A 39 -8.77 0.26 -5.17
C PHE A 39 -8.50 0.47 -6.67
N ASP A 40 -9.53 0.79 -7.45
CA ASP A 40 -9.43 0.90 -8.90
C ASP A 40 -8.49 2.03 -9.35
N ILE A 41 -8.55 3.16 -8.66
CA ILE A 41 -7.71 4.32 -8.99
C ILE A 41 -6.28 4.10 -8.54
N VAL A 42 -6.05 3.53 -7.35
CA VAL A 42 -4.71 3.21 -6.84
C VAL A 42 -4.06 2.11 -7.67
N SER A 43 -4.81 1.09 -8.09
CA SER A 43 -4.27 0.00 -8.93
C SER A 43 -3.84 0.49 -10.31
N ARG A 44 -4.54 1.48 -10.88
CA ARG A 44 -4.25 2.03 -12.22
C ARG A 44 -3.28 3.18 -12.23
N LYS A 45 -3.39 4.09 -11.27
CA LYS A 45 -2.62 5.34 -11.21
C LYS A 45 -1.67 5.38 -10.02
N GLY A 46 -1.92 4.65 -8.94
CA GLY A 46 -1.15 4.79 -7.70
C GLY A 46 -1.54 6.04 -6.92
N PHE A 47 -0.84 6.28 -5.82
CA PHE A 47 -0.97 7.49 -5.01
C PHE A 47 0.02 8.55 -5.49
N SER A 48 -0.46 9.78 -5.58
CA SER A 48 0.40 10.97 -5.62
C SER A 48 0.59 11.44 -4.19
N ILE A 49 1.84 11.40 -3.72
CA ILE A 49 2.22 11.74 -2.35
C ILE A 49 3.14 12.94 -2.40
N SER A 50 2.77 14.01 -1.71
CA SER A 50 3.64 15.16 -1.46
C SER A 50 3.94 15.20 0.04
N SER A 51 5.21 14.99 0.40
CA SER A 51 5.68 14.96 1.78
C SER A 51 6.99 15.72 1.91
N CYS A 52 7.19 16.42 3.02
CA CYS A 52 8.47 17.05 3.33
C CYS A 52 9.60 16.02 3.43
N ASP A 53 9.31 14.82 3.95
CA ASP A 53 10.32 13.78 4.23
C ASP A 53 10.65 12.93 2.99
N HIS A 54 9.70 12.78 2.07
CA HIS A 54 9.83 11.88 0.91
C HIS A 54 9.81 12.61 -0.44
N GLY A 55 9.65 13.94 -0.44
CA GLY A 55 9.43 14.73 -1.64
C GLY A 55 8.10 14.41 -2.30
N THR A 56 8.05 14.59 -3.63
CA THR A 56 6.88 14.27 -4.45
C THR A 56 7.06 12.90 -5.09
N LEU A 57 6.22 11.94 -4.71
CA LEU A 57 6.14 10.62 -5.31
C LEU A 57 4.88 10.53 -6.14
N GLU A 58 5.05 10.32 -7.45
CA GLU A 58 3.95 10.07 -8.36
C GLU A 58 3.77 8.58 -8.60
N ASN A 59 2.51 8.16 -8.68
CA ASN A 59 2.11 6.79 -8.97
C ASN A 59 2.62 5.72 -7.99
N TRP A 60 2.89 6.08 -6.73
CA TRP A 60 3.36 5.14 -5.73
C TRP A 60 2.29 4.09 -5.38
N ARG A 61 2.69 2.84 -5.17
CA ARG A 61 1.80 1.75 -4.75
C ARG A 61 2.48 0.91 -3.67
N PRO A 62 1.73 0.37 -2.70
CA PRO A 62 2.25 -0.64 -1.80
C PRO A 62 2.64 -1.89 -2.61
N ALA A 63 3.49 -2.75 -2.04
CA ALA A 63 3.93 -3.99 -2.69
C ALA A 63 2.75 -4.85 -3.17
N ARG A 64 1.61 -4.80 -2.48
CA ARG A 64 0.36 -5.41 -2.94
C ARG A 64 -0.84 -4.54 -2.59
N ALA A 65 -1.79 -4.42 -3.51
CA ALA A 65 -3.12 -3.87 -3.25
C ALA A 65 -4.18 -4.96 -3.50
N LEU A 66 -5.16 -5.09 -2.61
CA LEU A 66 -6.26 -6.05 -2.69
C LEU A 66 -7.59 -5.31 -2.55
N TYR A 67 -8.58 -5.70 -3.35
CA TYR A 67 -9.96 -5.33 -3.09
C TYR A 67 -10.54 -6.29 -2.03
N PRO A 68 -11.34 -5.82 -1.05
CA PRO A 68 -11.97 -6.68 -0.06
C PRO A 68 -13.14 -7.45 -0.67
N THR A 69 -12.83 -8.38 -1.57
CA THR A 69 -13.72 -9.49 -1.90
C THR A 69 -13.16 -10.74 -1.26
N LEU A 70 -14.00 -11.42 -0.49
CA LEU A 70 -13.81 -12.84 -0.26
C LEU A 70 -14.05 -13.54 -1.60
N LYS A 71 -13.06 -13.52 -2.50
CA LYS A 71 -12.88 -14.71 -3.32
C LYS A 71 -12.36 -15.73 -2.32
N SER A 72 -13.30 -16.50 -1.77
CA SER A 72 -12.97 -17.78 -1.16
C SER A 72 -11.91 -18.44 -2.03
N LEU A 73 -10.93 -19.06 -1.39
CA LEU A 73 -10.20 -20.14 -2.03
C LEU A 73 -11.25 -21.08 -2.65
N GLN A 74 -11.50 -20.93 -3.93
CA GLN A 74 -12.17 -21.92 -4.74
C GLN A 74 -11.05 -22.55 -5.54
N SER A 75 -10.64 -23.71 -5.02
CA SER A 75 -9.91 -24.81 -5.65
C SER A 75 -8.59 -24.49 -6.33
#